data_AF-A0A520J100-F1
#
_entry.id   AF-A0A520J100-F1
#
_cell.length_a   1.000
_cell.length_b   1.000
_cell.length_c   1.000
_cell.angle_alpha   90.00
_cell.angle_beta   90.00
_cell.angle_gamma   90.00
#
_symmetry.space_group_name_H-M   'P 1'
#
loop_
_entity.id
_entity.type
_entity.pdbx_description
1 polymer ?
#
loop_
_entity_poly.entity_id
_entity_poly.type
_entity_poly.pdbx_seq_one_letter_code
_entity_poly.pdbx_strand_id
1 'polypeptide(L)' 'MTLDAIIDQYDQGKLAEQPDLVLHDALVKITSWRSWRSQHPDQPPSEVPPAERLDTVATYIESLSQRRYGCND' A
#
# COMPACT_ATOMS: atom_id res chain seq x y z
N MET A 1 9.99 3.34 3.16
CA MET A 1 9.02 4.28 3.78
C MET A 1 8.18 3.59 4.87
N THR A 2 7.39 4.33 5.65
CA THR A 2 6.42 3.82 6.64
C THR A 2 5.03 3.64 6.02
N LEU A 3 4.12 2.92 6.70
CA LEU A 3 2.73 2.75 6.25
C LEU A 3 1.97 4.08 6.19
N ASP A 4 2.20 4.97 7.16
CA ASP A 4 1.68 6.35 7.12
C ASP A 4 2.19 7.13 5.92
N ALA A 5 3.49 7.06 5.61
CA ALA A 5 4.04 7.77 4.47
C ALA A 5 3.49 7.26 3.13
N ILE A 6 3.07 5.99 3.06
CA ILE A 6 2.39 5.43 1.88
C ILE A 6 1.00 6.04 1.74
N ILE A 7 0.24 6.13 2.83
CA ILE A 7 -1.09 6.72 2.83
C ILE A 7 -1.05 8.23 2.60
N ASP A 8 -0.11 8.94 3.22
CA ASP A 8 0.08 10.37 2.99
C ASP A 8 0.37 10.67 1.52
N GLN A 9 1.21 9.85 0.87
CA GLN A 9 1.45 9.97 -0.57
C GLN A 9 0.22 9.63 -1.42
N TYR A 10 -0.61 8.68 -0.97
CA TYR A 10 -1.88 8.35 -1.62
C TYR A 10 -2.88 9.51 -1.50
N ASP A 11 -3.09 10.07 -0.32
CA ASP A 11 -3.98 11.22 -0.09
C ASP A 11 -3.50 12.47 -0.86
N GLN A 12 -2.19 12.65 -0.99
CA GLN A 12 -1.61 13.74 -1.79
C GLN A 12 -1.64 13.47 -3.30
N GLY A 13 -2.06 12.29 -3.76
CA GLY A 13 -2.04 11.89 -5.17
C GLY A 13 -0.64 11.64 -5.75
N LYS A 14 0.42 11.79 -4.94
CA LYS A 14 1.82 11.62 -5.35
C LYS A 14 2.22 10.17 -5.53
N LEU A 15 1.44 9.23 -5.02
CA LEU A 15 1.73 7.81 -5.15
C LEU A 15 1.80 7.39 -6.64
N ALA A 16 0.97 7.97 -7.51
CA ALA A 16 1.01 7.72 -8.95
C ALA A 16 2.27 8.24 -9.66
N GLU A 17 3.00 9.16 -9.04
CA GLU A 17 4.23 9.75 -9.55
C GLU A 17 5.48 8.99 -9.05
N GLN A 18 5.31 8.10 -8.08
CA GLN A 18 6.41 7.31 -7.54
C GLN A 18 6.95 6.29 -8.57
N PRO A 19 8.25 5.98 -8.52
CA PRO A 19 8.84 4.94 -9.35
C PRO A 19 8.33 3.55 -8.93
N ASP A 20 8.35 2.59 -9.87
CA ASP A 20 7.79 1.26 -9.64
C ASP A 20 8.48 0.50 -8.49
N LEU A 21 9.77 0.76 -8.24
CA LEU A 21 10.48 0.22 -7.08
C LEU A 21 9.86 0.68 -5.75
N VAL A 22 9.44 1.95 -5.66
CA VAL A 22 8.80 2.50 -4.46
C VAL A 22 7.39 1.94 -4.32
N LEU A 23 6.64 1.84 -5.42
CA LEU A 23 5.33 1.18 -5.44
C LEU A 23 5.40 -0.29 -5.00
N HIS A 24 6.42 -1.02 -5.44
CA HIS A 24 6.67 -2.39 -5.03
C HIS A 24 7.04 -2.50 -3.54
N ASP A 25 7.93 -1.63 -3.03
CA ASP A 25 8.25 -1.57 -1.59
C ASP A 25 6.99 -1.29 -0.74
N ALA A 26 6.10 -0.41 -1.22
CA ALA A 26 4.84 -0.12 -0.55
C ALA A 26 3.94 -1.36 -0.46
N LEU A 27 3.76 -2.09 -1.58
CA LEU A 27 2.98 -3.33 -1.59
C LEU A 27 3.53 -4.40 -0.66
N VAL A 28 4.86 -4.60 -0.66
CA VAL A 28 5.52 -5.56 0.23
C VAL A 28 5.23 -5.19 1.70
N LYS A 29 5.35 -3.92 2.06
CA LYS A 29 5.08 -3.43 3.43
C LYS A 29 3.63 -3.63 3.84
N ILE A 30 2.67 -3.29 2.97
CA ILE A 30 1.24 -3.49 3.24
C ILE A 30 0.96 -4.99 3.44
N THR A 31 1.54 -5.85 2.61
CA THR A 31 1.38 -7.30 2.72
C THR A 31 1.99 -7.85 4.01
N SER A 32 3.20 -7.41 4.38
CA SER A 32 3.81 -7.78 5.67
C SER A 32 2.97 -7.33 6.86
N TRP A 33 2.41 -6.13 6.82
CA TRP A 33 1.50 -5.66 7.87
C TRP A 33 0.23 -6.50 7.95
N ARG A 34 -0.35 -6.86 6.80
CA ARG A 34 -1.54 -7.72 6.73
C ARG A 34 -1.27 -9.10 7.35
N SER A 35 -0.11 -9.69 7.06
CA SER A 35 0.34 -10.95 7.67
C SER A 35 0.57 -10.83 9.18
N TRP A 36 1.11 -9.70 9.65
CA TRP A 36 1.25 -9.44 11.07
C TRP A 36 -0.11 -9.28 11.76
N ARG A 37 -1.04 -8.51 11.17
CA ARG A 37 -2.39 -8.29 11.69
C ARG A 37 -3.18 -9.60 11.79
N SER A 38 -3.00 -10.49 10.82
CA SER A 38 -3.59 -11.84 10.83
C SER A 38 -3.09 -12.69 12.00
N GLN A 39 -1.81 -12.56 12.36
CA GLN A 39 -1.21 -13.24 13.52
C GLN A 39 -1.54 -12.58 14.85
N HIS A 40 -1.87 -11.29 14.85
CA HIS A 40 -2.17 -10.51 16.04
C HIS A 40 -3.54 -9.79 15.94
N PRO A 41 -4.67 -10.52 15.85
CA PRO A 41 -6.01 -9.95 15.66
C PRO A 41 -6.49 -9.12 16.86
N ASP A 42 -6.02 -9.45 18.07
CA ASP A 42 -6.38 -8.76 19.32
C ASP A 42 -5.47 -7.57 19.67
N GLN A 43 -4.35 -7.38 18.97
CA GLN A 43 -3.51 -6.19 19.18
C GLN A 43 -4.06 -5.04 18.35
N PRO A 44 -4.55 -3.95 18.99
CA PRO A 44 -4.83 -2.74 18.24
C PRO A 44 -3.51 -2.26 17.63
N PRO A 45 -3.47 -1.92 16.34
CA PRO A 45 -2.29 -1.30 15.78
C PRO A 45 -2.11 0.05 16.47
N SER A 46 -1.14 0.17 17.38
CA SER A 46 -1.01 1.37 18.22
C SER A 46 -0.86 2.66 17.41
N GLU A 47 -0.34 2.60 16.20
CA GLU A 47 -0.09 3.78 15.36
C GLU A 47 -0.20 3.44 13.86
N VAL A 48 -0.94 2.39 13.49
CA VAL A 48 -1.09 2.04 12.06
C VAL A 48 -2.43 2.50 11.53
N PRO A 49 -2.47 3.13 10.36
CA PRO A 49 -3.71 3.45 9.66
C PRO A 49 -4.64 2.23 9.52
N PRO A 50 -5.96 2.48 9.43
CA PRO A 50 -6.96 1.41 9.44
C PRO A 50 -6.75 0.46 8.26
N ALA A 51 -7.02 -0.84 8.50
CA ALA A 51 -6.81 -1.91 7.53
C ALA A 51 -7.44 -1.62 6.16
N GLU A 52 -8.64 -1.01 6.16
CA GLU A 52 -9.40 -0.63 4.97
C GLU A 52 -8.66 0.40 4.11
N ARG A 53 -7.98 1.38 4.74
CA ARG A 53 -7.14 2.36 4.02
C ARG A 53 -5.98 1.66 3.34
N LEU A 54 -5.27 0.79 4.06
CA LEU A 54 -4.13 0.06 3.50
C LEU A 54 -4.54 -0.89 2.37
N ASP A 55 -5.72 -1.51 2.45
CA ASP A 55 -6.29 -2.31 1.37
C ASP A 55 -6.58 -1.45 0.12
N THR A 56 -7.23 -0.30 0.32
CA THR A 56 -7.49 0.66 -0.76
C THR A 56 -6.21 1.11 -1.46
N VAL A 57 -5.16 1.41 -0.68
CA VAL A 57 -3.87 1.81 -1.25
C VAL A 57 -3.20 0.66 -2.00
N ALA A 58 -3.25 -0.57 -1.48
CA ALA A 58 -2.72 -1.73 -2.19
C ALA A 58 -3.39 -1.93 -3.56
N THR A 59 -4.73 -1.91 -3.61
CA THR A 59 -5.48 -2.03 -4.87
C THR A 59 -5.15 -0.90 -5.85
N TYR A 60 -4.95 0.31 -5.34
CA TYR A 60 -4.53 1.44 -6.17
C TYR A 60 -3.13 1.24 -6.76
N ILE A 61 -2.16 0.79 -5.96
CA ILE A 61 -0.80 0.50 -6.45
C ILE A 61 -0.80 -0.63 -7.49
N GLU A 62 -1.59 -1.69 -7.25
CA GLU A 62 -1.76 -2.78 -8.23
C GLU A 62 -2.38 -2.26 -9.52
N SER A 63 -3.38 -1.38 -9.44
CA SER A 63 -3.99 -0.74 -10.60
C SER A 63 -3.00 0.16 -11.36
N LEU A 64 -2.13 0.87 -10.66
CA LEU A 64 -1.07 1.68 -11.31
C LEU A 64 -0.08 0.77 -12.06
N SER A 65 0.32 -0.34 -11.44
CA SER A 65 1.20 -1.33 -12.07
C SER A 65 0.54 -1.95 -13.30
N GLN A 66 -0.74 -2.32 -13.20
CA GLN A 66 -1.52 -2.80 -14.34
C GLN A 66 -1.67 -1.75 -15.45
N ARG A 67 -1.77 -0.46 -15.13
CA ARG A 67 -1.83 0.59 -16.18
C ARG A 67 -0.47 0.84 -16.84
N ARG A 68 0.62 0.73 -16.08
CA ARG A 68 1.99 0.96 -16.57
C ARG A 68 2.53 -0.21 -17.38
N TYR A 69 2.19 -1.43 -16.98
CA TYR A 69 2.67 -2.66 -17.60
C TYR A 69 1.59 -3.40 -18.41
N GLY A 70 0.31 -3.15 -18.13
CA GLY A 70 -0.82 -3.70 -18.87
C GLY A 70 -1.23 -2.76 -20.00
N CYS A 71 -0.43 -2.77 -21.05
CA CYS A 71 -0.90 -2.48 -22.39
C CYS A 71 -0.21 -3.46 -23.36
N ASN A 72 -0.84 -4.62 -23.54
CA ASN A 72 -1.05 -5.29 -24.84
C ASN A 72 -1.83 -6.60 -24.64
N ASP A 73 -3.16 -6.54 -24.71
CA ASP A 73 -3.99 -7.13 -25.77
C ASP A 73 -5.40 -6.52 -25.72
#